data_AF-A0A7X4F6E7-F1
#
_entry.id   AF-A0A7X4F6E7-F1
#
_cell.length_a   1.000
_cell.length_b   1.000
_cell.length_c   1.000
_cell.angle_alpha   90.00
_cell.angle_beta   90.00
_cell.angle_gamma   90.00
#
_symmetry.space_group_name_H-M   'P 1'
#
loop_
_entity.id
_entity.type
_entity.pdbx_description
1 polymer ?
#
loop_
_entity_poly.entity_id
_entity_poly.type
_entity_poly.pdbx_seq_one_letter_code
_entity_poly.pdbx_strand_id
1 'polypeptide(L)'
;MSVKVTAKDPYGSMASASFDIVVTALPTVTISGLGPKIAGPVTATITFSAVVTGFAEADLAITRGTASDFTEVTTGKVFTVRLTLKSEFNGRTMVLTIPAGAAMDVNGNGNKRAKASIVYQAPLRPRPRSPPHPGTPR
;
A
#
# COMPACT_ATOMS: atom_id res chain seq x y z
N MET A 1 5.09 24.39 -17.95
CA MET A 1 4.84 24.88 -19.32
C MET A 1 3.76 25.94 -19.23
N SER A 2 3.98 27.15 -19.72
CA SER A 2 3.02 28.25 -19.57
C SER A 2 2.28 28.50 -20.88
N VAL A 3 0.95 28.64 -20.83
CA VAL A 3 0.12 29.05 -21.96
C VAL A 3 -0.17 30.54 -21.83
N LYS A 4 0.23 31.32 -22.82
CA LYS A 4 -0.13 32.74 -22.91
C LYS A 4 -1.35 32.90 -23.80
N VAL A 5 -2.41 33.48 -23.26
CA VAL A 5 -3.61 33.86 -24.01
C VAL A 5 -3.58 35.36 -24.22
N THR A 6 -3.85 35.80 -25.46
CA THR A 6 -3.99 37.21 -25.80
C THR A 6 -5.32 37.43 -26.46
N ALA A 7 -6.11 38.35 -25.92
CA ALA A 7 -7.37 38.78 -26.49
C ALA A 7 -7.22 40.22 -26.98
N LYS A 8 -7.81 40.50 -28.14
CA LYS A 8 -7.91 41.84 -28.72
C LYS A 8 -9.38 42.20 -28.83
N ASP A 9 -9.78 43.35 -28.28
CA ASP A 9 -11.16 43.84 -28.41
C ASP A 9 -11.39 44.50 -29.80
N PRO A 10 -12.64 44.78 -30.19
CA PRO A 10 -12.96 45.41 -31.48
C PRO A 10 -12.36 46.82 -31.66
N TYR A 11 -11.96 47.48 -30.58
CA TYR A 11 -11.36 48.82 -30.56
C TYR A 11 -9.83 48.78 -30.55
N GLY A 12 -9.24 47.59 -30.55
CA GLY A 12 -7.81 47.37 -30.70
C GLY A 12 -7.03 47.23 -29.41
N SER A 13 -7.67 47.34 -28.24
CA SER A 13 -7.00 47.11 -26.97
C SER A 13 -6.65 45.63 -26.84
N MET A 14 -5.46 45.34 -26.31
CA MET A 14 -5.01 43.97 -26.08
C MET A 14 -4.90 43.70 -24.58
N ALA A 15 -5.41 42.55 -24.15
CA ALA A 15 -5.17 42.01 -22.82
C ALA A 15 -4.49 40.64 -22.96
N SER A 16 -3.52 40.37 -22.10
CA SER A 16 -2.90 39.06 -22.01
C SER A 16 -3.04 38.49 -20.61
N ALA A 17 -3.24 37.18 -20.55
CA ALA A 17 -3.16 36.37 -19.33
C ALA A 17 -2.24 35.18 -19.58
N SER A 18 -1.54 34.73 -18.54
CA SER A 18 -0.71 33.52 -18.58
C SER A 18 -1.26 32.50 -17.59
N PHE A 19 -1.24 31.23 -17.98
CA PHE A 19 -1.57 30.09 -17.13
C PHE A 19 -0.39 29.13 -17.08
N ASP A 20 0.01 28.72 -15.87
CA ASP A 20 1.02 27.69 -15.70
C ASP A 20 0.40 26.29 -15.68
N ILE A 21 0.90 25.41 -16.54
CA ILE A 21 0.63 23.97 -16.51
C ILE A 21 1.78 23.31 -15.75
N VAL A 22 1.46 22.77 -14.57
CA VAL A 22 2.35 21.96 -13.75
C VAL A 22 1.93 20.49 -13.91
N VAL A 23 2.83 19.67 -14.48
CA VAL A 23 2.66 18.22 -14.56
C VAL A 23 3.59 17.59 -13.51
N THR A 24 3.02 17.07 -12.43
CA THR A 24 3.77 16.46 -11.32
C THR A 24 3.84 14.95 -11.47
N ALA A 25 5.04 14.38 -11.39
CA ALA A 25 5.24 12.94 -11.31
C ALA A 25 5.09 12.48 -9.85
N LEU A 26 3.93 11.93 -9.49
CA LEU A 26 3.70 11.44 -8.12
C LEU A 26 4.56 10.19 -7.84
N PRO A 27 5.21 10.10 -6.68
CA PRO A 27 5.91 8.88 -6.25
C PRO A 27 4.99 7.67 -6.27
N THR A 28 5.44 6.56 -6.84
CA THR A 28 4.73 5.27 -6.75
C THR A 28 5.18 4.52 -5.51
N VAL A 29 4.31 3.66 -5.00
CA VAL A 29 4.57 2.85 -3.82
C VAL A 29 4.37 1.38 -4.16
N THR A 30 5.37 0.56 -3.85
CA THR A 30 5.33 -0.88 -4.01
C THR A 30 5.39 -1.53 -2.64
N ILE A 31 4.51 -2.51 -2.40
CA ILE A 31 4.48 -3.28 -1.16
C ILE A 31 4.84 -4.73 -1.50
N SER A 32 5.78 -5.32 -0.76
CA SER A 32 6.31 -6.67 -0.98
C SER A 32 6.50 -7.41 0.35
N GLY A 33 6.86 -8.70 0.30
CA GLY A 33 7.02 -9.54 1.50
C GLY A 33 5.71 -10.12 2.04
N LEU A 34 4.58 -9.86 1.38
CA LEU A 34 3.28 -10.43 1.73
C LEU A 34 3.00 -11.66 0.87
N GLY A 35 3.01 -12.83 1.50
CA GLY A 35 2.63 -14.11 0.90
C GLY A 35 1.61 -14.86 1.77
N PRO A 36 0.92 -15.88 1.24
CA PRO A 36 -0.04 -16.67 2.01
C PRO A 36 0.60 -17.25 3.27
N LYS A 37 -0.13 -17.23 4.40
CA LYS A 37 0.41 -17.71 5.68
C LYS A 37 -0.64 -18.47 6.48
N ILE A 38 -0.19 -19.35 7.36
CA ILE A 38 -1.10 -20.11 8.24
C ILE A 38 -1.36 -19.31 9.53
N ALA A 39 -0.31 -18.75 10.16
CA ALA A 39 -0.41 -17.97 11.38
C ALA A 39 0.82 -17.08 11.61
N GLY A 40 0.70 -16.14 12.55
CA GLY A 40 1.82 -15.32 13.06
C GLY A 40 2.15 -14.08 12.21
N PRO A 41 3.03 -13.21 12.71
CA PRO A 41 3.34 -11.92 12.08
C PRO A 41 4.04 -12.09 10.71
N VAL A 42 3.96 -11.06 9.87
CA VAL A 42 4.64 -10.96 8.57
C VAL A 42 5.31 -9.60 8.44
N THR A 43 6.49 -9.54 7.82
CA THR A 43 7.16 -8.28 7.52
C THR A 43 6.79 -7.83 6.11
N ALA A 44 6.19 -6.64 6.00
CA ALA A 44 5.98 -5.98 4.73
C ALA A 44 7.14 -5.03 4.44
N THR A 45 7.62 -5.04 3.20
CA THR A 45 8.58 -4.06 2.69
C THR A 45 7.83 -3.07 1.80
N ILE A 46 7.95 -1.80 2.12
CA ILE A 46 7.34 -0.67 1.40
C ILE A 46 8.47 0.09 0.71
N THR A 47 8.36 0.23 -0.61
CA THR A 47 9.37 0.90 -1.43
C THR A 47 8.73 2.04 -2.22
N PHE A 48 9.27 3.24 -2.05
CA PHE A 48 8.90 4.42 -2.83
C PHE A 48 9.82 4.57 -4.05
N SER A 49 9.26 5.02 -5.18
CA SER A 49 10.06 5.29 -6.39
C SER A 49 11.02 6.49 -6.22
N ALA A 50 10.68 7.43 -5.34
CA ALA A 50 11.45 8.63 -5.03
C ALA A 50 11.76 8.71 -3.53
N VAL A 51 12.67 9.60 -3.15
CA VAL A 51 12.89 9.94 -1.73
C VAL A 51 11.69 10.74 -1.24
N VAL A 52 11.04 10.26 -0.19
CA VAL A 52 9.88 10.89 0.44
C VAL A 52 10.17 11.25 1.90
N THR A 53 9.37 12.17 2.43
CA THR A 53 9.43 12.65 3.81
C THR A 53 8.03 12.63 4.42
N GLY A 54 7.97 12.62 5.76
CA GLY A 54 6.71 12.66 6.52
C GLY A 54 5.96 11.32 6.60
N PHE A 55 6.52 10.23 6.08
CA PHE A 55 5.90 8.91 6.16
C PHE A 55 6.14 8.25 7.52
N ALA A 56 5.07 7.89 8.22
CA ALA A 56 5.11 7.25 9.53
C ALA A 56 4.18 6.02 9.62
N GLU A 57 4.33 5.25 10.70
CA GLU A 57 3.47 4.08 10.96
C GLU A 57 1.99 4.46 11.04
N ALA A 58 1.67 5.67 11.53
CA ALA A 58 0.30 6.17 11.64
C ALA A 58 -0.40 6.36 10.29
N ASP A 59 0.35 6.50 9.20
CA ASP A 59 -0.21 6.64 7.86
C ASP A 59 -0.64 5.30 7.25
N LEU A 60 -0.32 4.18 7.90
CA LEU A 60 -0.68 2.84 7.47
C LEU A 60 -2.12 2.51 7.86
N ALA A 61 -2.99 2.33 6.86
CA ALA A 61 -4.35 1.85 7.09
C ALA A 61 -4.39 0.32 6.98
N ILE A 62 -4.50 -0.36 8.13
CA ILE A 62 -4.52 -1.83 8.20
C ILE A 62 -5.90 -2.33 8.60
N THR A 63 -6.46 -3.18 7.76
CA THR A 63 -7.73 -3.87 8.01
C THR A 63 -7.45 -5.25 8.60
N ARG A 64 -8.09 -5.57 9.75
CA ARG A 64 -8.00 -6.87 10.45
C ARG A 64 -6.62 -7.21 11.03
N GLY A 65 -5.77 -6.19 11.21
CA GLY A 65 -4.43 -6.37 11.75
C GLY A 65 -3.93 -5.14 12.52
N THR A 66 -2.65 -5.18 12.86
CA THR A 66 -1.90 -4.14 13.55
C THR A 66 -0.50 -4.03 12.91
N ALA A 67 0.05 -2.81 12.90
CA ALA A 67 1.45 -2.57 12.60
C ALA A 67 2.28 -2.55 13.89
N SER A 68 3.57 -2.83 13.74
CA SER A 68 4.59 -2.80 14.78
C SER A 68 5.96 -2.80 14.10
N ASP A 69 7.02 -2.56 14.88
CA ASP A 69 8.42 -2.63 14.41
C ASP A 69 8.66 -1.82 13.10
N PHE A 70 8.00 -0.65 12.97
CA PHE A 70 8.19 0.21 11.80
C PHE A 70 9.62 0.76 11.76
N THR A 71 10.34 0.43 10.69
CA THR A 71 11.75 0.77 10.54
C THR A 71 11.99 1.34 9.15
N GLU A 72 12.76 2.42 9.09
CA GLU A 72 13.28 2.97 7.86
C GLU A 72 14.61 2.28 7.52
N VAL A 73 14.63 1.48 6.45
CA VAL A 73 15.82 0.73 6.01
C VAL A 73 16.68 1.58 5.09
N THR A 74 16.05 2.43 4.29
CA THR A 74 16.73 3.39 3.42
C THR A 74 15.99 4.70 3.50
N THR A 75 16.70 5.76 3.91
CA THR A 75 16.12 7.07 4.18
C THR A 75 15.23 7.56 3.04
N GLY A 76 13.96 7.78 3.35
CA GLY A 76 12.91 8.23 2.47
C GLY A 76 12.55 7.27 1.32
N LYS A 77 13.05 6.04 1.28
CA LYS A 77 12.83 5.13 0.14
C LYS A 77 12.30 3.77 0.51
N VAL A 78 12.88 3.13 1.53
CA VAL A 78 12.54 1.74 1.88
C VAL A 78 12.20 1.68 3.35
N PHE A 79 11.01 1.18 3.64
CA PHE A 79 10.49 1.01 4.98
C PHE A 79 10.07 -0.44 5.18
N THR A 80 10.25 -0.94 6.38
CA THR A 80 9.76 -2.26 6.79
C THR A 80 8.80 -2.10 7.94
N VAL A 81 7.72 -2.86 7.93
CA VAL A 81 6.73 -2.89 9.02
C VAL A 81 6.33 -4.32 9.29
N ARG A 82 6.25 -4.67 10.57
CA ARG A 82 5.74 -5.97 11.00
C ARG A 82 4.23 -5.89 11.19
N LEU A 83 3.52 -6.67 10.40
CA LEU A 83 2.07 -6.77 10.44
C LEU A 83 1.65 -8.02 11.21
N THR A 84 0.75 -7.83 12.17
CA THR A 84 0.18 -8.93 12.97
C THR A 84 -1.33 -8.97 12.76
N LEU A 85 -1.84 -10.10 12.27
CA LEU A 85 -3.29 -10.35 12.15
C LEU A 85 -3.91 -10.44 13.55
N LYS A 86 -5.07 -9.81 13.74
CA LYS A 86 -5.85 -10.01 14.98
C LYS A 86 -6.42 -11.43 15.00
N SER A 87 -6.30 -12.11 16.14
CA SER A 87 -6.68 -13.52 16.31
C SER A 87 -8.13 -13.84 15.91
N GLU A 88 -9.04 -12.88 16.11
CA GLU A 88 -10.46 -12.92 15.71
C GLU A 88 -10.70 -13.06 14.19
N PHE A 89 -9.66 -12.85 13.37
CA PHE A 89 -9.72 -12.94 11.91
C PHE A 89 -8.87 -14.06 11.34
N ASN A 90 -8.47 -15.05 12.13
CA ASN A 90 -7.81 -16.26 11.63
C ASN A 90 -8.60 -16.88 10.47
N GLY A 91 -7.90 -17.29 9.41
CA GLY A 91 -8.52 -17.80 8.19
C GLY A 91 -9.09 -16.71 7.25
N ARG A 92 -8.79 -15.43 7.49
CA ARG A 92 -9.23 -14.30 6.66
C ARG A 92 -8.05 -13.51 6.06
N THR A 93 -8.38 -12.60 5.15
CA THR A 93 -7.42 -11.71 4.50
C THR A 93 -7.18 -10.45 5.32
N MET A 94 -5.93 -10.15 5.62
CA MET A 94 -5.48 -8.85 6.13
C MET A 94 -5.12 -7.95 4.94
N VAL A 95 -5.46 -6.67 5.03
CA VAL A 95 -5.17 -5.70 3.95
C VAL A 95 -4.38 -4.54 4.53
N LEU A 96 -3.22 -4.25 3.94
CA LEU A 96 -2.45 -3.04 4.17
C LEU A 96 -2.75 -2.04 3.04
N THR A 97 -3.12 -0.83 3.42
CA THR A 97 -3.33 0.30 2.50
C THR A 97 -2.42 1.44 2.90
N ILE A 98 -1.72 2.00 1.91
CA ILE A 98 -1.00 3.26 2.03
C ILE A 98 -1.84 4.30 1.27
N PRO A 99 -2.44 5.28 1.96
CA PRO A 99 -3.23 6.34 1.33
C PRO A 99 -2.43 7.14 0.29
N ALA A 100 -3.15 7.85 -0.59
CA ALA A 100 -2.49 8.83 -1.44
C ALA A 100 -2.10 10.05 -0.60
N GLY A 101 -0.91 10.60 -0.82
CA GLY A 101 -0.41 11.75 -0.06
C GLY A 101 0.02 11.44 1.38
N ALA A 102 0.17 10.16 1.73
CA ALA A 102 0.75 9.71 3.01
C ALA A 102 2.24 10.10 3.15
N ALA A 103 2.92 10.35 2.04
CA ALA A 103 4.32 10.80 2.02
C ALA A 103 4.51 11.83 0.91
N MET A 104 5.39 12.81 1.14
CA MET A 104 5.70 13.88 0.19
C MET A 104 7.12 13.77 -0.34
N ASP A 105 7.32 13.92 -1.64
CA ASP A 105 8.67 14.05 -2.21
C ASP A 105 9.27 15.45 -1.98
N VAL A 106 10.52 15.63 -2.42
CA VAL A 106 11.24 16.91 -2.35
C VAL A 106 10.59 18.05 -3.14
N ASN A 107 9.67 17.73 -4.05
CA ASN A 107 8.91 18.68 -4.85
C ASN A 107 7.49 18.94 -4.27
N GLY A 108 7.16 18.37 -3.10
CA GLY A 108 5.86 18.50 -2.46
C GLY A 108 4.77 17.61 -3.05
N ASN A 109 5.11 16.63 -3.89
CA ASN A 109 4.14 15.71 -4.47
C ASN A 109 3.84 14.55 -3.52
N GLY A 110 2.56 14.35 -3.25
CA GLY A 110 2.09 13.19 -2.52
C GLY A 110 2.29 11.88 -3.28
N ASN A 111 2.54 10.78 -2.58
CA ASN A 111 2.61 9.46 -3.18
C ASN A 111 1.24 8.99 -3.74
N LYS A 112 1.27 8.07 -4.70
CA LYS A 112 0.07 7.35 -5.14
C LYS A 112 -0.36 6.31 -4.10
N ARG A 113 -1.68 6.11 -3.98
CA ARG A 113 -2.26 5.07 -3.12
C ARG A 113 -1.76 3.69 -3.54
N ALA A 114 -1.32 2.88 -2.58
CA ALA A 114 -0.98 1.48 -2.78
C ALA A 114 -1.74 0.58 -1.80
N LYS A 115 -1.99 -0.66 -2.21
CA LYS A 115 -2.65 -1.68 -1.39
C LYS A 115 -1.98 -3.02 -1.62
N ALA A 116 -1.86 -3.79 -0.56
CA ALA A 116 -1.45 -5.18 -0.62
C ALA A 116 -2.18 -6.00 0.44
N SER A 117 -2.28 -7.29 0.22
CA SER A 117 -3.05 -8.19 1.07
C SER A 117 -2.27 -9.47 1.35
N ILE A 118 -2.59 -10.08 2.49
CA ILE A 118 -2.10 -11.39 2.88
C ILE A 118 -3.29 -12.25 3.28
N VAL A 119 -3.36 -13.44 2.69
CA VAL A 119 -4.39 -14.43 2.98
C VAL A 119 -3.90 -15.33 4.09
N TYR A 120 -4.61 -15.34 5.22
CA TYR A 120 -4.38 -16.33 6.27
C TYR A 120 -5.24 -17.56 5.99
N GLN A 121 -4.61 -18.71 5.86
CA GLN A 121 -5.30 -19.98 5.65
C GLN A 121 -5.85 -20.48 6.99
N ALA A 122 -7.07 -21.02 6.98
CA ALA A 122 -7.56 -21.79 8.11
C ALA A 122 -6.67 -23.03 8.29
N PRO A 123 -6.42 -23.48 9.54
CA PRO A 123 -5.73 -24.75 9.76
C PRO A 123 -6.43 -25.87 8.99
N LEU A 124 -5.65 -26.72 8.31
CA LEU A 124 -6.22 -27.90 7.68
C LEU A 124 -6.94 -28.71 8.74
N ARG A 125 -8.25 -28.89 8.57
CA ARG A 125 -8.99 -29.84 9.40
C ARG A 125 -8.32 -31.21 9.19
N PRO A 126 -7.92 -31.96 10.24
CA PRO A 126 -7.35 -33.28 10.04
C PRO A 126 -8.30 -34.12 9.19
N ARG A 127 -7.77 -34.81 8.17
CA ARG A 127 -8.57 -35.76 7.39
C ARG A 127 -9.16 -36.76 8.40
N PRO A 128 -10.48 -37.03 8.36
CA PRO A 128 -11.03 -38.13 9.15
C PRO A 128 -10.23 -39.39 8.81
N ARG A 129 -9.70 -40.10 9.82
CA ARG A 129 -9.16 -41.44 9.57
C ARG A 129 -10.30 -42.25 8.97
N SER A 130 -10.10 -42.83 7.79
CA SER A 130 -11.03 -43.79 7.22
C SER A 130 -11.33 -44.84 8.29
N PRO A 131 -12.59 -45.20 8.58
CA PRO A 131 -12.85 -46.35 9.42
C PRO A 131 -12.19 -47.59 8.78
N PRO A 132 -11.60 -48.50 9.58
CA PRO A 132 -11.06 -49.75 9.04
C PRO A 132 -12.17 -50.48 8.28
N HIS A 133 -11.86 -50.92 7.05
CA HIS A 133 -12.77 -51.74 6.26
C HIS A 133 -13.10 -53.00 7.08
N PRO A 134 -14.37 -53.33 7.35
CA PRO A 134 -14.72 -54.62 7.94
C PRO A 134 -14.21 -55.72 7.01
N GLY A 135 -13.23 -56.50 7.47
CA GLY A 135 -12.77 -57.67 6.75
C GLY A 135 -13.96 -58.60 6.54
N THR A 136 -14.22 -58.99 5.30
CA THR A 136 -15.16 -60.06 4.99
C THR A 136 -14.68 -61.34 5.67
N PRO A 137 -15.49 -61.98 6.54
CA PRO A 137 -15.17 -63.32 7.04
C PRO A 137 -15.13 -64.31 5.87
N ARG A 138 -14.16 -65.23 5.95
CA ARG A 138 -13.94 -66.32 4.98
C ARG A 138 -14.96 -67.43 5.13
#